data_AF-A0A968ZVE7-F1
#
_entry.id   AF-A0A968ZVE7-F1
#
_cell.length_a   1.000
_cell.length_b   1.000
_cell.length_c   1.000
_cell.angle_alpha   90.00
_cell.angle_beta   90.00
_cell.angle_gamma   90.00
#
_symmetry.space_group_name_H-M   'P 1'
#
loop_
_entity.id
_entity.type
_entity.pdbx_description
1 polymer ?
#
loop_
_entity_poly.entity_id
_entity_poly.type
_entity_poly.pdbx_seq_one_letter_code
_entity_poly.pdbx_strand_id
1 'polypeptide(L)' 'MSGTNLEKLADVLNRASQQGKAGFVRMLWGNQSEDVQSQLMPLLLSEAQQVIATPLE' A
#
# COMPACT_ATOMS: atom_id res chain seq x y z
N MET A 1 -10.38 9.97 18.05
CA MET A 1 -10.22 8.69 17.30
C MET A 1 -9.57 9.01 15.97
N SER A 2 -8.24 8.96 15.90
CA SER A 2 -7.53 9.08 14.61
C SER A 2 -7.47 7.69 13.99
N GLY A 3 -8.61 7.20 13.50
CA GLY A 3 -8.64 5.96 12.73
C GLY A 3 -7.82 6.15 11.46
N THR A 4 -6.92 5.21 11.17
CA THR A 4 -6.21 5.17 9.89
C THR A 4 -7.27 5.25 8.79
N ASN A 5 -7.26 6.34 8.03
CA ASN A 5 -8.17 6.50 6.92
C ASN A 5 -7.67 5.63 5.77
N LEU A 6 -8.20 4.40 5.70
CA LEU A 6 -7.79 3.36 4.76
C LEU A 6 -7.92 3.82 3.31
N GLU A 7 -8.96 4.59 2.96
CA GLU A 7 -9.15 5.12 1.62
C GLU A 7 -8.02 6.09 1.22
N LYS A 8 -7.63 6.99 2.14
CA LYS A 8 -6.51 7.91 1.89
C LYS A 8 -5.19 7.16 1.75
N LEU A 9 -4.97 6.16 2.59
CA LEU A 9 -3.76 5.35 2.54
C LEU A 9 -3.71 4.52 1.24
N ALA A 10 -4.84 3.96 0.80
CA ALA A 10 -4.97 3.29 -0.48
C ALA A 10 -4.68 4.24 -1.65
N ASP A 11 -5.23 5.46 -1.66
CA ASP A 11 -4.94 6.47 -2.69
C ASP A 11 -3.44 6.81 -2.75
N VAL A 12 -2.78 6.97 -1.61
CA VAL A 12 -1.32 7.21 -1.55
C VAL A 12 -0.54 6.04 -2.14
N LEU A 13 -0.86 4.80 -1.75
CA LEU A 13 -0.18 3.60 -2.25
C LEU A 13 -0.37 3.44 -3.77
N ASN A 14 -1.59 3.62 -4.26
CA ASN A 14 -1.95 3.52 -5.68
C ASN A 14 -1.23 4.58 -6.53
N ARG A 15 -1.20 5.83 -6.07
CA ARG A 15 -0.48 6.90 -6.78
C ARG A 15 1.02 6.68 -6.78
N ALA A 16 1.58 6.23 -5.65
CA ALA A 16 3.00 5.99 -5.54
C ALA A 16 3.45 4.81 -6.43
N SER A 17 2.64 3.75 -6.56
CA SER A 17 2.94 2.64 -7.46
C SER A 17 2.99 3.10 -8.92
N GLN A 18 2.00 3.87 -9.37
CA GLN A 18 1.93 4.44 -10.73
C GLN A 18 3.07 5.41 -11.05
N GLN A 19 3.70 6.01 -10.04
CA GLN A 19 4.85 6.88 -10.19
C GLN A 19 6.20 6.12 -10.19
N GLY A 20 6.18 4.79 -10.16
CA GLY A 20 7.38 3.97 -10.09
C GLY A 20 8.09 4.02 -8.73
N LYS A 21 7.43 4.50 -7.67
CA LYS A 21 8.03 4.63 -6.32
C LYS A 21 7.90 3.33 -5.52
N ALA A 22 8.34 2.22 -6.12
CA ALA A 22 8.16 0.88 -5.56
C ALA A 22 8.71 0.73 -4.12
N GLY A 23 9.90 1.27 -3.86
CA GLY A 23 10.50 1.23 -2.51
C GLY A 23 9.67 1.97 -1.46
N PHE A 24 9.08 3.11 -1.81
CA PHE A 24 8.21 3.87 -0.90
C PHE A 24 6.89 3.14 -0.62
N VAL A 25 6.28 2.54 -1.65
CA VAL A 25 5.07 1.72 -1.51
C VAL A 25 5.32 0.55 -0.55
N ARG A 26 6.43 -0.19 -0.74
CA ARG A 26 6.81 -1.31 0.13
C ARG A 26 7.11 -0.87 1.56
N MET A 27 7.81 0.25 1.74
CA MET A 27 8.09 0.82 3.06
C MET A 27 6.79 1.19 3.80
N LEU A 28 5.86 1.88 3.13
CA LEU A 28 4.57 2.22 3.73
C LEU A 28 3.75 0.98 4.06
N TRP A 29 3.71 0.02 3.13
CA TRP A 29 3.01 -1.25 3.32
C TRP A 29 3.55 -2.03 4.52
N GLY A 30 4.88 -2.19 4.61
CA GLY A 30 5.54 -2.91 5.71
C GLY A 30 5.36 -2.27 7.08
N ASN A 31 5.03 -0.97 7.13
CA ASN A 31 4.71 -0.26 8.37
C ASN A 31 3.25 -0.40 8.81
N GLN A 32 2.41 -1.08 8.04
CA GLN A 32 1.02 -1.36 8.42
C GLN A 32 0.93 -2.70 9.15
N SER A 33 0.13 -2.76 10.21
CA SER A 33 -0.26 -4.02 10.86
C SER A 33 -1.03 -4.93 9.89
N GLU A 34 -1.01 -6.25 10.11
CA GLU A 34 -1.73 -7.23 9.27
C GLU A 34 -3.23 -6.93 9.11
N ASP A 35 -3.90 -6.43 10.15
CA ASP A 35 -5.31 -6.04 10.10
C ASP A 35 -5.55 -4.88 9.10
N VAL A 36 -4.72 -3.84 9.17
CA VAL A 36 -4.73 -2.72 8.23
C VAL A 36 -4.38 -3.18 6.81
N GLN A 37 -3.41 -4.07 6.65
CA GLN A 37 -3.06 -4.65 5.35
C GLN A 37 -4.24 -5.41 4.73
N SER A 38 -4.92 -6.23 5.52
CA SER A 38 -6.09 -7.00 5.09
C SER A 38 -7.24 -6.10 4.64
N GLN A 39 -7.45 -4.99 5.34
CA GLN A 39 -8.46 -3.99 4.98
C GLN A 39 -8.05 -3.10 3.80
N LEU A 40 -6.74 -2.84 3.60
CA LEU A 40 -6.22 -2.06 2.47
C LEU A 40 -6.22 -2.84 1.16
N MET A 41 -5.85 -4.12 1.19
CA MET A 41 -5.66 -4.94 -0.01
C MET A 41 -6.79 -4.84 -1.05
N PRO A 42 -8.09 -4.91 -0.69
CA PRO A 42 -9.18 -4.77 -1.66
C PRO A 42 -9.32 -3.36 -2.26
N LEU A 43 -8.72 -2.33 -1.65
CA LEU A 43 -8.74 -0.94 -2.12
C LEU A 43 -7.55 -0.61 -3.03
N LEU A 44 -6.57 -1.51 -3.15
CA LEU A 44 -5.38 -1.31 -3.95
C LEU A 44 -5.63 -1.71 -5.41
N LEU A 45 -5.07 -0.92 -6.33
CA LEU A 45 -5.01 -1.25 -7.75
C LEU A 45 -4.01 -2.39 -7.99
N SER A 46 -4.18 -3.09 -9.11
CA SER A 46 -3.32 -4.23 -9.48
C SER A 46 -1.83 -3.89 -9.45
N GLU A 47 -1.45 -2.68 -9.85
CA GLU A 47 -0.06 -2.23 -9.86
C GLU A 47 0.53 -2.08 -8.45
N ALA A 48 -0.22 -1.52 -7.50
CA ALA A 48 0.21 -1.45 -6.10
C ALA A 48 0.33 -2.84 -5.49
N GLN A 49 -0.63 -3.74 -5.78
CA GLN A 49 -0.58 -5.13 -5.34
C GLN A 49 0.64 -5.87 -5.89
N GLN A 50 0.98 -5.67 -7.17
CA GLN A 50 2.18 -6.25 -7.79
C GLN A 50 3.47 -5.74 -7.13
N VAL A 51 3.55 -4.43 -6.86
CA VAL A 51 4.70 -3.84 -6.17
C VAL A 51 4.90 -4.44 -4.78
N ILE A 52 3.81 -4.66 -4.05
CA ILE A 52 3.82 -5.25 -2.70
C ILE A 52 4.20 -6.74 -2.73
N ALA A 53 3.68 -7.49 -3.70
CA ALA A 53 3.94 -8.92 -3.84
C ALA A 53 5.37 -9.25 -4.30
N THR A 54 6.06 -8.27 -4.90
CA THR A 54 7.43 -8.45 -5.39
C THR A 54 8.42 -8.26 -4.24
N PRO A 55 9.27 -9.25 -3.92
CA PRO A 55 10.29 -9.15 -2.89
C PRO A 55 11.25 -7.96 -3.12
N LEU A 56 11.83 -7.44 -2.03
CA LEU A 56 13.03 -6.60 -2.14
C LEU A 56 14.21 -7.53 -2.45
N GLU A 57 14.90 -7.27 -3.57
CA GLU A 57 16.18 -7.93 -3.90
C GLU A 57 17.29 -7.55 -2.91
#